data_AF-A0A5A8D7H6-F1
#
_entry.id   AF-A0A5A8D7H6-F1
#
_cell.length_a   1.000
_cell.length_b   1.000
_cell.length_c   1.000
_cell.angle_alpha   90.00
_cell.angle_beta   90.00
_cell.angle_gamma   90.00
#
_symmetry.space_group_name_H-M   'P 1'
#
loop_
_entity.id
_entity.type
_entity.pdbx_description
1 polymer ?
#
loop_
_entity_poly.entity_id
_entity_poly.type
_entity_poly.pdbx_seq_one_letter_code
_entity_poly.pdbx_strand_id
1 'polypeptide(L)'
;MAAEPVDRLKVTPTLLRTFVWAGAADLTTSRYDRAPSRLPEGEVHLHVWSDATLRELAELVKAVCSSARQRAAVLHMSLAYPDRTGRFKLRAIGSPAAASAEEADSATLASVGYEAGDMLDVRVELVSGTPA
;
A
#
# COMPACT_ATOMS: atom_id res chain seq x y z
N MET A 1 14.77 -11.67 5.37
CA MET A 1 14.28 -12.43 6.55
C MET A 1 12.79 -12.58 6.38
N ALA A 2 12.27 -13.81 6.36
CA ALA A 2 10.82 -14.03 6.40
C ALA A 2 10.30 -13.48 7.74
N ALA A 3 9.21 -12.72 7.71
CA ALA A 3 8.59 -12.23 8.93
C ALA A 3 8.06 -13.41 9.74
N GLU A 4 8.30 -13.41 11.04
CA GLU A 4 7.70 -14.43 11.91
C GLU A 4 6.18 -14.23 11.92
N PRO A 5 5.40 -15.33 11.81
CA PRO A 5 3.94 -15.24 11.82
C PRO A 5 3.44 -14.67 13.15
N VAL A 6 2.49 -13.74 13.08
CA VAL A 6 1.93 -13.06 14.25
C VAL A 6 0.72 -13.84 14.76
N ASP A 7 0.66 -14.08 16.08
CA ASP A 7 -0.55 -14.60 16.71
C ASP A 7 -1.63 -13.50 16.77
N ARG A 8 -2.44 -13.43 15.71
CA ARG A 8 -3.49 -12.41 15.50
C ARG A 8 -4.61 -12.45 16.56
N LEU A 9 -4.69 -13.50 17.38
CA LEU A 9 -5.65 -13.58 18.50
C LEU A 9 -5.12 -12.92 19.77
N LYS A 10 -3.79 -12.77 19.89
CA LYS A 10 -3.13 -12.16 21.05
C LYS A 10 -2.60 -10.76 20.79
N VAL A 11 -2.29 -10.46 19.53
CA VAL A 11 -1.69 -9.18 19.12
C VAL A 11 -2.77 -8.30 18.51
N THR A 12 -2.91 -7.08 19.04
CA THR A 12 -3.81 -6.08 18.48
C THR A 12 -3.29 -5.59 17.12
N PRO A 13 -4.12 -5.52 16.07
CA PRO A 13 -3.70 -4.98 14.78
C PRO A 13 -3.36 -3.49 14.89
N THR A 14 -2.45 -3.04 14.02
CA THR A 14 -2.10 -1.63 13.88
C THR A 14 -2.99 -0.96 12.84
N LEU A 15 -3.32 0.31 13.06
CA LEU A 15 -4.01 1.14 12.08
C LEU A 15 -3.04 1.55 10.96
N LEU A 16 -3.26 1.04 9.76
CA LEU A 16 -2.57 1.45 8.55
C LEU A 16 -3.43 2.44 7.77
N ARG A 17 -2.97 3.68 7.73
CA ARG A 17 -3.60 4.75 6.93
C ARG A 17 -3.22 4.54 5.47
N THR A 18 -4.22 4.33 4.63
CA THR A 18 -4.02 3.95 3.24
C THR A 18 -4.67 4.99 2.34
N PHE A 19 -3.93 5.52 1.38
CA PHE A 19 -4.42 6.50 0.41
C PHE A 19 -4.55 5.82 -0.94
N VAL A 20 -5.78 5.72 -1.44
CA VAL A 20 -6.06 5.02 -2.71
C VAL A 20 -6.46 6.04 -3.76
N TRP A 21 -5.82 5.98 -4.91
CA TRP A 21 -6.14 6.88 -6.02
C TRP A 21 -5.94 6.20 -7.37
N ALA A 22 -6.67 6.66 -8.37
CA ALA A 22 -6.55 6.18 -9.74
C ALA A 22 -5.79 7.19 -10.61
N GLY A 23 -4.84 6.72 -11.42
CA GLY A 23 -4.19 7.58 -12.41
C GLY A 23 -2.92 6.99 -13.01
N ALA A 24 -2.47 7.61 -14.11
CA ALA A 24 -1.30 7.19 -14.89
C ALA A 24 0.01 7.83 -14.43
N ALA A 25 -0.04 8.90 -13.63
CA ALA A 25 1.17 9.54 -13.13
C ALA A 25 1.88 8.66 -12.10
N ASP A 26 3.20 8.78 -11.99
CA ASP A 26 3.95 8.13 -10.91
C ASP A 26 3.67 8.77 -9.55
N LEU A 27 3.96 7.99 -8.51
CA LEU A 27 3.84 8.36 -7.12
C LEU A 27 4.85 9.48 -6.78
N THR A 28 4.36 10.70 -6.56
CA THR A 28 5.20 11.86 -6.26
C THR A 28 4.92 12.36 -4.84
N THR A 29 6.00 12.69 -4.10
CA THR A 29 5.94 13.21 -2.72
C THR A 29 5.17 14.53 -2.61
N SER A 30 5.00 15.25 -3.71
CA SER A 30 4.26 16.51 -3.82
C SER A 30 2.80 16.44 -3.35
N ARG A 31 2.23 15.24 -3.21
CA ARG A 31 0.90 15.06 -2.60
C ARG A 31 0.91 15.14 -1.08
N TYR A 32 2.01 14.75 -0.47
CA TYR A 32 2.25 14.80 0.97
C TYR A 32 2.93 16.12 1.39
N ASP A 33 3.64 16.78 0.46
CA ASP A 33 4.37 18.03 0.72
C ASP A 33 3.50 19.32 0.63
N ARG A 34 2.24 19.22 0.15
CA ARG A 34 1.41 20.41 -0.14
C ARG A 34 0.95 21.21 1.09
N ALA A 35 0.98 20.61 2.27
CA ALA A 35 0.98 21.26 3.59
C ALA A 35 1.08 20.16 4.65
N PRO A 36 1.83 20.35 5.75
CA PRO A 36 1.94 19.35 6.82
C PRO A 36 0.60 18.96 7.46
N SER A 37 -0.46 19.75 7.24
CA SER A 37 -1.82 19.52 7.72
C SER A 37 -2.80 18.96 6.67
N ARG A 38 -2.38 18.77 5.42
CA ARG A 38 -3.28 18.37 4.33
C ARG A 38 -2.76 17.12 3.63
N LEU A 39 -3.19 15.98 4.16
CA LEU A 39 -2.96 14.68 3.54
C LEU A 39 -3.83 14.52 2.28
N PRO A 40 -3.46 13.57 1.39
CA PRO A 40 -4.24 13.30 0.19
C PRO A 40 -5.69 12.90 0.52
N GLU A 41 -6.64 13.22 -0.37
CA GLU A 41 -8.01 12.70 -0.27
C GLU A 41 -8.05 11.19 -0.58
N GLY A 42 -9.14 10.52 -0.20
CA GLY A 42 -9.28 9.07 -0.41
C GLY A 42 -8.56 8.22 0.64
N GLU A 43 -8.39 8.75 1.86
CA GLU A 43 -7.89 8.01 3.01
C GLU A 43 -8.88 6.90 3.41
N VAL A 44 -8.37 5.69 3.51
CA VAL A 44 -9.05 4.53 4.09
C VAL A 44 -8.21 3.96 5.22
N HIS A 45 -8.88 3.35 6.18
CA HIS A 45 -8.25 2.81 7.39
C HIS A 45 -8.28 1.30 7.36
N LEU A 46 -7.10 0.69 7.29
CA LEU A 46 -6.95 -0.77 7.34
C LEU A 46 -6.41 -1.18 8.71
N HIS A 47 -6.95 -2.23 9.28
CA HIS A 47 -6.40 -2.85 10.49
C HIS A 47 -5.57 -4.05 10.07
N VAL A 48 -4.27 -4.00 10.31
CA VAL A 48 -3.30 -4.97 9.78
C VAL A 48 -2.29 -5.40 10.83
N TRP A 49 -1.70 -6.57 10.63
CA TRP A 49 -0.57 -7.06 11.42
C TRP A 49 0.73 -6.94 10.61
N SER A 50 1.87 -6.97 11.29
CA SER A 50 3.19 -6.83 10.65
C SER A 50 3.51 -7.98 9.68
N ASP A 51 2.86 -9.13 9.83
CA ASP A 51 2.98 -10.27 8.92
C ASP A 51 2.05 -10.17 7.69
N ALA A 52 1.27 -9.09 7.55
CA ALA A 52 0.36 -8.96 6.43
C ALA A 52 1.12 -8.86 5.10
N THR A 53 0.72 -9.68 4.13
CA THR A 53 1.37 -9.75 2.81
C THR A 53 0.87 -8.65 1.88
N LEU A 54 1.63 -8.34 0.82
CA LEU A 54 1.16 -7.42 -0.22
C LEU A 54 -0.15 -7.90 -0.86
N ARG A 55 -0.35 -9.22 -0.98
CA ARG A 55 -1.63 -9.80 -1.44
C ARG A 55 -2.77 -9.51 -0.47
N GLU A 56 -2.58 -9.75 0.83
CA GLU A 56 -3.60 -9.44 1.83
C GLU A 56 -3.98 -7.96 1.80
N LEU A 57 -3.00 -7.07 1.71
CA LEU A 57 -3.23 -5.62 1.55
C LEU A 57 -4.02 -5.31 0.27
N ALA A 58 -3.71 -5.98 -0.84
CA ALA A 58 -4.42 -5.79 -2.11
C ALA A 58 -5.90 -6.16 -1.99
N GLU A 59 -6.20 -7.30 -1.37
CA GLU A 59 -7.57 -7.77 -1.19
C GLU A 59 -8.35 -6.86 -0.24
N LEU A 60 -7.72 -6.36 0.83
CA LEU A 60 -8.32 -5.36 1.72
C LEU A 60 -8.64 -4.06 0.96
N VAL A 61 -7.70 -3.57 0.14
CA VAL A 61 -7.92 -2.36 -0.67
C VAL A 61 -9.05 -2.58 -1.69
N LYS A 62 -9.09 -3.72 -2.37
CA LYS A 62 -10.18 -4.07 -3.30
C LYS A 62 -11.53 -4.18 -2.59
N ALA A 63 -11.56 -4.64 -1.34
CA ALA A 63 -12.79 -4.73 -0.56
C ALA A 63 -13.39 -3.34 -0.29
N VAL A 64 -12.56 -2.31 -0.13
CA VAL A 64 -13.01 -0.94 0.20
C VAL A 64 -13.14 -0.04 -1.04
N CYS A 65 -12.27 -0.18 -2.04
CA CYS A 65 -12.20 0.70 -3.20
C CYS A 65 -12.67 0.00 -4.48
N SER A 66 -13.77 0.48 -5.07
CA SER A 66 -14.35 -0.08 -6.30
C SER A 66 -13.43 0.05 -7.52
N SER A 67 -12.63 1.11 -7.60
CA SER A 67 -11.64 1.33 -8.69
C SER A 67 -10.58 0.22 -8.73
N ALA A 68 -10.17 -0.30 -7.56
CA ALA A 68 -9.21 -1.39 -7.44
C ALA A 68 -9.79 -2.76 -7.84
N ARG A 69 -11.13 -2.91 -7.92
CA ARG A 69 -11.79 -4.18 -8.27
C ARG A 69 -11.79 -4.48 -9.78
N GLN A 70 -11.39 -3.52 -10.62
CA GLN A 70 -11.42 -3.74 -12.06
C GLN A 70 -10.43 -4.85 -12.47
N ARG A 71 -10.86 -5.72 -13.39
CA ARG A 71 -10.09 -6.93 -13.76
C ARG A 71 -8.70 -6.62 -14.34
N ALA A 72 -8.53 -5.45 -14.95
CA ALA A 72 -7.28 -4.98 -15.52
C ALA A 72 -6.56 -3.93 -14.62
N ALA A 73 -6.98 -3.79 -13.36
CA ALA A 73 -6.33 -2.89 -12.42
C ALA A 73 -5.04 -3.50 -11.88
N VAL A 74 -3.94 -2.77 -12.01
CA VAL A 74 -2.66 -3.05 -11.37
C VAL A 74 -2.50 -2.11 -10.18
N LEU A 75 -2.26 -2.69 -9.00
CA LEU A 75 -2.08 -1.96 -7.76
C LEU A 75 -0.60 -1.75 -7.50
N HIS A 76 -0.11 -0.52 -7.55
CA HIS A 76 1.26 -0.19 -7.18
C HIS A 76 1.26 0.36 -5.76
N MET A 77 2.02 -0.27 -4.88
CA MET A 77 2.05 0.06 -3.46
C MET A 77 3.37 0.71 -3.08
N SER A 78 3.29 1.77 -2.28
CA SER A 78 4.45 2.45 -1.68
C SER A 78 4.18 2.80 -0.23
N LEU A 79 5.23 2.78 0.60
CA LEU A 79 5.18 3.34 1.94
C LEU A 79 5.54 4.82 1.90
N ALA A 80 4.68 5.65 2.46
CA ALA A 80 4.89 7.07 2.67
C ALA A 80 5.23 7.32 4.15
N TYR A 81 6.37 7.94 4.40
CA TYR A 81 6.87 8.21 5.76
C TYR A 81 7.62 9.54 5.82
N PRO A 82 7.54 10.28 6.93
CA PRO A 82 8.30 11.50 7.10
C PRO A 82 9.79 11.18 7.33
N ASP A 83 10.67 11.93 6.68
CA ASP A 83 12.09 11.90 6.99
C ASP A 83 12.43 12.82 8.17
N ARG A 84 13.70 12.81 8.59
CA ARG A 84 14.19 13.65 9.70
C ARG A 84 14.02 15.16 9.46
N THR A 85 13.81 15.58 8.21
CA THR A 85 13.58 16.99 7.83
C THR A 85 12.10 17.35 7.81
N GLY A 86 11.22 16.40 8.13
CA GLY A 86 9.76 16.57 8.10
C GLY A 86 9.17 16.48 6.69
N ARG A 87 9.96 16.10 5.68
CA ARG A 87 9.49 15.89 4.30
C ARG A 87 9.09 14.45 4.11
N PHE A 88 8.03 14.21 3.35
CA PHE A 88 7.61 12.84 3.08
C PHE A 88 8.49 12.19 2.02
N LYS A 89 8.86 10.94 2.27
CA LYS A 89 9.49 10.04 1.31
C LYS A 89 8.52 8.93 0.94
N LEU A 90 8.59 8.54 -0.32
CA LEU A 90 7.87 7.39 -0.85
C LEU A 90 8.87 6.28 -1.16
N ARG A 91 8.62 5.08 -0.66
CA ARG A 91 9.37 3.88 -0.98
C ARG A 91 8.44 2.87 -1.63
N ALA A 92 8.69 2.55 -2.90
CA ALA A 92 7.97 1.47 -3.57
C ALA A 92 8.20 0.14 -2.87
N ILE A 93 7.12 -0.56 -2.54
CA ILE A 93 7.14 -1.89 -1.93
C ILE A 93 6.69 -2.98 -2.90
N GLY A 94 6.15 -2.60 -4.06
CA GLY A 94 5.88 -3.50 -5.17
C GLY A 94 4.43 -3.48 -5.64
N SER A 95 4.12 -4.38 -6.57
CA SER A 95 2.76 -4.63 -7.04
C SER A 95 2.42 -6.12 -6.88
N PRO A 96 1.29 -6.47 -6.22
CA PRO A 96 0.86 -7.86 -6.08
C PRO A 96 0.58 -8.57 -7.40
N ALA A 97 0.26 -7.82 -8.46
CA ALA A 97 -0.08 -8.38 -9.78
C ALA A 97 1.14 -8.59 -10.69
N ALA A 98 2.24 -7.88 -10.43
CA ALA A 98 3.48 -8.01 -11.19
C ALA A 98 4.44 -9.06 -10.61
N ALA A 99 4.29 -9.38 -9.33
CA ALA A 99 5.02 -10.43 -8.66
C ALA A 99 4.41 -11.81 -8.96
N SER A 100 5.24 -12.85 -9.02
CA SER A 100 4.72 -14.22 -8.96
C SER A 100 3.90 -14.42 -7.68
N ALA A 101 3.00 -15.40 -7.67
CA ALA A 101 2.15 -15.64 -6.50
C ALA A 101 2.98 -15.84 -5.21
N GLU A 102 4.12 -16.52 -5.33
CA GLU A 102 5.07 -16.78 -4.24
C GLU A 102 5.79 -15.50 -3.77
N GLU A 103 6.19 -14.61 -4.69
CA GLU A 103 6.85 -13.35 -4.32
C GLU A 103 5.90 -12.38 -3.60
N ALA A 104 4.66 -12.26 -4.09
CA ALA A 104 3.63 -11.41 -3.46
C ALA A 104 3.25 -11.90 -2.06
N ASP A 105 3.32 -13.22 -1.83
CA ASP A 105 3.03 -13.84 -0.53
C ASP A 105 4.26 -13.83 0.40
N SER A 106 5.47 -13.69 -0.15
CA SER A 106 6.70 -13.57 0.65
C SER A 106 6.94 -12.17 1.22
N ALA A 107 6.48 -11.13 0.51
CA ALA A 107 6.64 -9.74 0.92
C ALA A 107 5.55 -9.35 1.93
N THR A 108 5.94 -9.27 3.20
CA THR A 108 5.12 -8.80 4.33
C THR A 108 5.46 -7.36 4.69
N LEU A 109 4.55 -6.68 5.41
CA LEU A 109 4.80 -5.33 5.97
C LEU A 109 6.12 -5.26 6.74
N ALA A 110 6.40 -6.23 7.60
CA ALA A 110 7.66 -6.29 8.34
C ALA A 110 8.87 -6.43 7.41
N SER A 111 8.79 -7.27 6.37
CA SER A 111 9.89 -7.49 5.43
C SER A 111 10.22 -6.25 4.58
N VAL A 112 9.23 -5.41 4.31
CA VAL A 112 9.41 -4.15 3.56
C VAL A 112 9.74 -2.96 4.47
N GLY A 113 9.94 -3.21 5.77
CA GLY A 113 10.33 -2.22 6.76
C GLY A 113 9.23 -1.21 7.08
N TYR A 114 7.99 -1.66 7.18
CA TYR A 114 6.88 -0.88 7.72
C TYR A 114 7.06 -0.65 9.22
N GLU A 115 6.86 0.59 9.66
CA GLU A 115 6.77 0.96 11.07
C GLU A 115 5.42 1.62 11.39
N ALA A 116 4.99 1.52 12.65
CA ALA A 116 3.76 2.17 13.08
C ALA A 116 3.87 3.70 12.93
N GLY A 117 2.99 4.28 12.12
CA GLY A 117 3.05 5.69 11.73
C GLY A 117 3.34 5.90 10.25
N ASP A 118 3.90 4.88 9.58
CA ASP A 118 3.97 4.86 8.12
C ASP A 118 2.56 4.79 7.51
N MET A 119 2.45 5.34 6.31
CA MET A 119 1.22 5.34 5.53
C MET A 119 1.42 4.50 4.27
N LEU A 120 0.36 3.88 3.78
CA LEU A 120 0.35 3.15 2.52
C LEU A 120 -0.23 4.04 1.42
N ASP A 121 0.51 4.24 0.34
CA ASP A 121 -0.01 4.86 -0.87
C ASP A 121 -0.24 3.78 -1.94
N VAL A 122 -1.45 3.74 -2.48
CA VAL A 122 -1.86 2.76 -3.48
C VAL A 122 -2.31 3.48 -4.74
N ARG A 123 -1.51 3.36 -5.79
CA ARG A 123 -1.89 3.77 -7.13
C ARG A 123 -2.62 2.62 -7.82
N VAL A 124 -3.83 2.89 -8.27
CA VAL A 124 -4.59 2.02 -9.17
C VAL A 124 -4.30 2.44 -10.60
N GLU A 125 -3.57 1.62 -11.34
CA GLU A 125 -3.34 1.77 -12.76
C GLU A 125 -4.31 0.87 -13.53
N LEU A 126 -5.13 1.47 -14.39
CA LEU A 126 -6.02 0.71 -15.26
C LEU A 126 -5.29 0.43 -16.56
N VAL A 127 -4.91 -0.83 -16.77
CA VAL A 127 -4.33 -1.24 -18.04
C VAL A 127 -5.47 -1.32 -19.06
N SER A 128 -5.57 -0.32 -19.93
CA SER A 128 -6.44 -0.41 -21.09
C SER A 128 -5.92 -1.53 -21.99
N GLY A 129 -6.53 -2.70 -21.92
CA GLY A 129 -6.21 -3.81 -22.81
C GLY A 129 -6.47 -3.39 -24.26
N THR A 130 -5.41 -3.36 -25.07
CA THR A 130 -5.56 -3.62 -26.50
C THR A 130 -6.04 -5.06 -26.62
N PRO A 131 -7.24 -5.34 -27.18
CA PRO A 131 -7.60 -6.70 -27.51
C PRO A 131 -6.70 -7.18 -28.64
N ALA A 132 -6.01 -8.30 -28.43
CA ALA A 132 -5.46 -9.12 -29.49
C ALA A 132 -6.52 -10.12 -29.96
#